data_AF-A0A0B3A453-F1
#
_entry.id   AF-A0A0B3A453-F1
#
_cell.length_a   1.000
_cell.length_b   1.000
_cell.length_c   1.000
_cell.angle_alpha   90.00
_cell.angle_beta   90.00
_cell.angle_gamma   90.00
#
_symmetry.space_group_name_H-M   'P 1'
#
loop_
_entity.id
_entity.type
_entity.pdbx_description
1 polymer ?
#
loop_
_entity_poly.entity_id
_entity_poly.type
_entity_poly.pdbx_seq_one_letter_code
_entity_poly.pdbx_strand_id
1 'polypeptide(L)'
;MASALDLSLIKGFQPIFNFLLIWVLAFAVLTKIKFFSESVGLHAFLAFVMASLSFFSPIISDFISAMTPWLMLMLGMIVFTILAFKTLGVSDDDITGVVRKNSSITWTIVILLIIIVLAAAGSVVGKKVGPYVGDTPPPEGGNPISDLRNSGAGDAGSTATSDISYNAGATIFHPKVLGMILIFLIGLSAVGLLSGKSYIPK
;
A
#
# COMPACT_ATOMS: atom_id res chain seq x y z
N MET A 1 0.61 -1.04 -30.12
CA MET A 1 1.25 -0.01 -30.99
C MET A 1 2.62 0.25 -30.39
N ALA A 2 3.70 0.02 -31.11
CA ALA A 2 5.05 0.14 -30.54
C ALA A 2 5.53 1.60 -30.49
N SER A 3 6.29 1.91 -29.43
CA SER A 3 7.28 3.01 -29.29
C SER A 3 6.72 4.42 -29.02
N ALA A 4 7.08 5.15 -27.94
CA ALA A 4 8.43 5.46 -27.46
C ALA A 4 8.61 5.45 -25.91
N LEU A 5 7.65 4.89 -25.17
CA LEU A 5 7.72 4.63 -23.72
C LEU A 5 8.06 3.15 -23.52
N ASP A 6 9.23 2.73 -23.98
CA ASP A 6 9.70 1.37 -23.81
C ASP A 6 10.01 1.11 -22.32
N LEU A 7 8.98 0.73 -21.56
CA LEU A 7 9.08 0.31 -20.18
C LEU A 7 9.93 -0.97 -20.01
N SER A 8 10.50 -1.56 -21.07
CA SER A 8 11.45 -2.66 -20.98
C SER A 8 12.68 -2.28 -20.13
N LEU A 9 13.20 -1.06 -20.27
CA LEU A 9 14.29 -0.53 -19.42
C LEU A 9 13.87 -0.43 -17.96
N ILE A 10 12.62 -0.01 -17.70
CA ILE A 10 12.06 0.11 -16.34
C ILE A 10 11.83 -1.27 -15.72
N LYS A 11 11.40 -2.26 -16.52
CA LYS A 11 11.25 -3.66 -16.08
C LYS A 11 12.59 -4.29 -15.69
N GLY A 12 13.66 -3.97 -16.41
CA GLY A 12 15.03 -4.37 -16.02
C GLY A 12 15.49 -3.73 -14.71
N PHE A 13 15.04 -2.51 -14.41
CA PHE A 13 15.39 -1.80 -13.18
C PHE A 13 14.48 -2.14 -11.99
N GLN A 14 13.33 -2.75 -12.23
CA GLN A 14 12.33 -3.08 -11.21
C GLN A 14 12.89 -3.92 -10.04
N PRO A 15 13.72 -4.97 -10.25
CA PRO A 15 14.32 -5.70 -9.14
C PRO A 15 15.24 -4.83 -8.28
N ILE A 16 16.04 -3.96 -8.90
CA ILE A 16 16.95 -3.03 -8.20
C ILE A 16 16.13 -2.02 -7.40
N PHE A 17 15.08 -1.47 -8.00
CA PHE A 17 14.20 -0.53 -7.33
C PHE A 17 13.44 -1.17 -6.17
N ASN A 18 12.88 -2.37 -6.36
CA ASN A 18 12.21 -3.13 -5.30
C ASN A 18 13.17 -3.38 -4.13
N PHE A 19 14.42 -3.78 -4.44
CA PHE A 19 15.45 -3.94 -3.43
C PHE A 19 15.74 -2.64 -2.66
N LEU A 20 15.96 -1.53 -3.35
CA LEU A 20 16.20 -0.22 -2.74
C LEU A 20 15.01 0.22 -1.87
N LEU A 21 13.77 0.00 -2.34
CA LEU A 21 12.57 0.37 -1.60
C LEU A 21 12.45 -0.44 -0.30
N ILE A 22 12.65 -1.76 -0.36
CA ILE A 22 12.65 -2.61 0.83
C ILE A 22 13.76 -2.17 1.79
N TRP A 23 14.96 -1.90 1.27
CA TRP A 23 16.08 -1.46 2.09
C TRP A 23 15.79 -0.15 2.81
N VAL A 24 15.29 0.86 2.10
CA VAL A 24 14.96 2.17 2.68
C VAL A 24 13.82 2.07 3.70
N LEU A 25 12.77 1.28 3.41
CA LEU A 25 11.67 1.08 4.35
C LEU A 25 12.12 0.32 5.61
N ALA A 26 12.85 -0.79 5.45
CA ALA A 26 13.38 -1.55 6.57
C ALA A 26 14.32 -0.67 7.42
N PHE A 27 15.16 0.14 6.77
CA PHE A 27 16.03 1.11 7.44
C PHE A 27 15.25 2.18 8.19
N ALA A 28 14.21 2.75 7.58
CA ALA A 28 13.34 3.75 8.21
C ALA A 28 12.63 3.19 9.45
N VAL A 29 12.16 1.94 9.39
CA VAL A 29 11.54 1.26 10.53
C VAL A 29 12.59 0.99 11.63
N LEU A 30 13.74 0.44 11.26
CA LEU A 30 14.81 0.10 12.20
C LEU A 30 15.37 1.34 12.93
N THR A 31 15.54 2.45 12.24
CA THR A 31 16.02 3.72 12.83
C THR A 31 15.00 4.35 13.79
N LYS A 32 13.70 4.11 13.60
CA LYS A 32 12.65 4.59 14.51
C LYS A 32 12.48 3.70 15.74
N ILE A 33 12.61 2.39 15.59
CA ILE A 33 12.45 1.44 16.69
C ILE A 33 13.75 1.31 17.52
N LYS A 34 14.92 1.57 16.93
CA LYS A 34 16.25 1.43 17.55
C LYS A 34 16.47 0.07 18.23
N PHE A 35 15.90 -0.99 17.66
CA PHE A 35 15.78 -2.30 18.33
C PHE A 35 17.12 -2.97 18.65
N PHE A 36 18.17 -2.74 17.85
CA PHE A 36 19.44 -3.49 17.95
C PHE A 36 20.67 -2.65 18.28
N SER A 37 20.66 -1.34 18.04
CA SER A 37 21.82 -0.46 18.26
C SER A 37 21.39 1.01 18.19
N GLU A 38 22.21 1.94 18.66
CA GLU A 38 22.06 3.37 18.31
C GLU A 38 22.82 3.75 17.03
N SER A 39 23.69 2.86 16.53
CA SER A 39 24.54 3.17 15.40
C SER A 39 23.77 3.12 14.08
N VAL A 40 23.77 4.23 13.35
CA VAL A 40 23.07 4.36 12.05
C VAL A 40 23.59 3.33 11.03
N GLY A 41 24.90 3.04 11.05
CA GLY A 41 25.51 2.06 10.16
C GLY A 41 25.00 0.63 10.35
N LEU A 42 24.76 0.22 11.60
CA LEU A 42 24.25 -1.13 11.89
C LEU A 42 22.79 -1.28 11.45
N HIS A 43 21.97 -0.24 11.61
CA HIS A 43 20.61 -0.23 11.05
C HIS A 43 20.62 -0.36 9.53
N ALA A 44 21.52 0.34 8.83
CA ALA A 44 21.63 0.28 7.37
C ALA A 44 22.07 -1.11 6.89
N PHE A 45 23.05 -1.72 7.57
CA PHE A 45 23.51 -3.07 7.28
C PHE A 45 22.42 -4.12 7.54
N LEU A 46 21.71 -4.04 8.66
CA LEU A 46 20.64 -4.98 8.98
C LEU A 46 19.47 -4.85 7.99
N ALA A 47 19.10 -3.62 7.64
CA ALA A 47 18.09 -3.36 6.62
C ALA A 47 18.50 -3.92 5.26
N PHE A 48 19.79 -3.85 4.92
CA PHE A 48 20.32 -4.41 3.67
C PHE A 48 20.15 -5.93 3.65
N VAL A 49 20.52 -6.61 4.74
CA VAL A 49 20.32 -8.06 4.88
C VAL A 49 18.83 -8.43 4.78
N MET A 50 17.94 -7.67 5.44
CA MET A 50 16.50 -7.88 5.35
C MET A 50 15.97 -7.69 3.91
N ALA A 51 16.48 -6.69 3.19
CA ALA A 51 16.12 -6.46 1.79
C ALA A 51 16.59 -7.61 0.89
N SER A 52 17.80 -8.12 1.11
CA SER A 52 18.30 -9.30 0.38
C SER A 52 17.45 -10.54 0.64
N LEU A 53 17.07 -10.79 1.89
CA LEU A 53 16.23 -11.94 2.25
C LEU A 53 14.80 -11.82 1.71
N SER A 54 14.30 -10.59 1.56
CA SER A 54 12.96 -10.33 1.05
C SER A 54 12.75 -10.78 -0.40
N PHE A 55 13.83 -10.93 -1.18
CA PHE A 55 13.79 -11.41 -2.55
C PHE A 55 13.22 -12.83 -2.67
N PHE A 56 13.37 -13.65 -1.63
CA PHE A 56 12.87 -15.01 -1.59
C PHE A 56 11.38 -15.10 -1.19
N SER A 57 10.75 -13.98 -0.84
CA SER A 57 9.34 -13.93 -0.46
C SER A 57 8.48 -13.38 -1.59
N PRO A 58 7.65 -14.21 -2.25
CA PRO A 58 6.72 -13.74 -3.27
C PRO A 58 5.76 -12.68 -2.74
N ILE A 59 5.38 -12.78 -1.46
CA ILE A 59 4.47 -11.85 -0.79
C ILE A 59 5.08 -10.45 -0.72
N ILE A 60 6.35 -10.36 -0.32
CA ILE A 60 7.05 -9.08 -0.20
C ILE A 60 7.28 -8.50 -1.60
N SER A 61 7.68 -9.33 -2.57
CA SER A 61 7.85 -8.90 -3.96
C SER A 61 6.55 -8.33 -4.56
N ASP A 62 5.42 -8.99 -4.34
CA ASP A 62 4.10 -8.52 -4.80
C ASP A 62 3.70 -7.22 -4.11
N PHE A 63 3.94 -7.12 -2.79
CA PHE A 63 3.62 -5.94 -1.99
C PHE A 63 4.40 -4.71 -2.47
N ILE A 64 5.70 -4.88 -2.68
CA ILE A 64 6.59 -3.80 -3.13
C ILE A 64 6.30 -3.43 -4.59
N SER A 65 5.99 -4.41 -5.44
CA SER A 65 5.58 -4.15 -6.83
C SER A 65 4.27 -3.37 -6.90
N ALA A 66 3.35 -3.59 -5.95
CA ALA A 66 2.11 -2.79 -5.83
C ALA A 66 2.37 -1.36 -5.33
N MET A 67 3.35 -1.15 -4.43
CA MET A 67 3.71 0.18 -3.92
C MET A 67 4.50 1.02 -4.94
N THR A 68 5.37 0.37 -5.72
CA THR A 68 6.35 0.99 -6.60
C THR A 68 5.80 2.09 -7.52
N PRO A 69 4.75 1.86 -8.33
CA PRO A 69 4.28 2.87 -9.26
C PRO A 69 3.76 4.13 -8.56
N TRP A 70 3.08 3.97 -7.42
CA TRP A 70 2.55 5.10 -6.63
C TRP A 70 3.66 5.88 -5.93
N LEU A 71 4.67 5.18 -5.40
CA LEU A 71 5.82 5.82 -4.78
C LEU A 71 6.66 6.59 -5.82
N MET A 72 6.85 6.01 -7.01
CA MET A 72 7.52 6.67 -8.12
C MET A 72 6.77 7.92 -8.59
N LEU A 73 5.45 7.84 -8.73
CA LEU A 73 4.60 8.98 -9.07
C LEU A 73 4.75 10.09 -8.01
N MET A 74 4.64 9.73 -6.73
CA MET A 74 4.77 10.67 -5.61
C MET A 74 6.15 11.35 -5.61
N LEU A 75 7.22 10.56 -5.67
CA LEU A 75 8.58 11.08 -5.64
C LEU A 75 8.87 11.96 -6.86
N GLY A 76 8.42 11.53 -8.04
CA GLY A 76 8.47 12.33 -9.26
C GLY A 76 7.76 13.68 -9.07
N MET A 77 6.55 13.67 -8.52
CA MET A 77 5.79 14.91 -8.27
C MET A 77 6.50 15.83 -7.27
N ILE A 78 7.05 15.29 -6.17
CA ILE A 78 7.84 16.08 -5.20
C ILE A 78 9.08 16.69 -5.87
N VAL A 79 9.82 15.91 -6.66
CA VAL A 79 11.02 16.39 -7.37
C VAL A 79 10.63 17.48 -8.37
N PHE A 80 9.57 17.28 -9.16
CA PHE A 80 9.07 18.31 -10.08
C PHE A 80 8.66 19.59 -9.36
N THR A 81 7.99 19.49 -8.21
CA THR A 81 7.63 20.65 -7.40
C THR A 81 8.88 21.38 -6.88
N ILE A 82 9.88 20.67 -6.38
CA ILE A 82 11.16 21.26 -5.94
C ILE A 82 11.84 21.97 -7.12
N LEU A 83 11.96 21.31 -8.27
CA LEU A 83 12.55 21.89 -9.47
C LEU A 83 11.80 23.14 -9.93
N ALA A 84 10.46 23.12 -9.91
CA ALA A 84 9.64 24.29 -10.23
C ALA A 84 9.96 25.47 -9.29
N PHE A 85 10.05 25.24 -7.98
CA PHE A 85 10.46 26.28 -7.05
C PHE A 85 11.89 26.78 -7.30
N LYS A 86 12.83 25.89 -7.60
CA LYS A 86 14.20 26.29 -7.95
C LYS A 86 14.25 27.14 -9.23
N THR A 87 13.43 26.83 -10.23
CA THR A 87 13.34 27.66 -11.46
C THR A 87 12.75 29.04 -11.21
N LEU A 88 11.95 29.21 -10.15
CA LEU A 88 11.44 30.50 -9.69
C LEU A 88 12.47 31.26 -8.83
N GLY A 89 13.69 30.74 -8.67
CA GLY A 89 14.76 31.37 -7.91
C GLY A 89 14.70 31.10 -6.40
N VAL A 90 13.86 30.17 -5.94
CA VAL A 90 13.79 29.79 -4.53
C VAL A 90 15.05 29.02 -4.13
N SER A 91 15.71 29.44 -3.05
CA SER A 91 16.92 28.78 -2.55
C SER A 91 16.61 27.45 -1.85
N ASP A 92 17.60 26.56 -1.77
CA ASP A 92 17.45 25.27 -1.08
C ASP A 92 17.16 25.45 0.43
N ASP A 93 17.63 26.56 1.01
CA ASP A 93 17.40 26.93 2.42
C ASP A 93 15.94 27.32 2.66
N ASP A 94 15.32 28.06 1.73
CA ASP A 94 13.91 28.45 1.82
C ASP A 94 12.98 27.24 1.71
N ILE A 95 13.27 26.30 0.80
CA ILE A 95 12.52 25.05 0.65
C ILE A 95 12.60 24.23 1.95
N THR A 96 13.80 24.09 2.50
CA THR A 96 14.01 23.34 3.74
C THR A 96 13.32 24.02 4.92
N GLY A 97 13.33 25.36 4.96
CA GLY A 97 12.63 26.16 5.97
C GLY A 97 11.12 25.96 5.93
N VAL A 98 10.51 25.95 4.74
CA VAL A 98 9.07 25.72 4.55
C VAL A 98 8.67 24.31 4.97
N VAL A 99 9.42 23.28 4.55
CA VAL A 99 9.13 21.88 4.89
C VAL A 99 9.21 21.62 6.40
N ARG A 100 10.21 22.23 7.08
CA ARG A 100 10.39 22.06 8.53
C ARG A 100 9.40 22.87 9.36
N LYS A 101 9.00 24.07 8.92
CA LYS A 101 8.10 24.95 9.67
C LYS A 101 6.63 24.55 9.49
N ASN A 102 6.24 24.12 8.29
CA ASN A 102 4.87 23.73 8.00
C ASN A 102 4.66 22.23 8.22
N SER A 103 4.23 21.88 9.43
CA SER A 103 3.87 20.52 9.83
C SER A 103 2.87 19.88 8.85
N SER A 104 1.97 20.66 8.26
CA SER A 104 0.98 20.18 7.27
C SER A 104 1.61 19.51 6.06
N ILE A 105 2.72 20.03 5.51
CA ILE A 105 3.38 19.45 4.33
C ILE A 105 3.96 18.07 4.68
N THR A 106 4.64 17.99 5.82
CA THR A 106 5.19 16.73 6.34
C THR A 106 4.07 15.72 6.58
N TRP A 107 2.96 16.13 7.19
CA TRP A 107 1.80 15.27 7.43
C TRP A 107 1.12 14.81 6.14
N THR A 108 0.99 15.66 5.12
CA THR A 108 0.43 15.26 3.82
C THR A 108 1.27 14.15 3.19
N ILE A 109 2.60 14.27 3.20
CA ILE A 109 3.50 13.25 2.67
C ILE A 109 3.38 11.94 3.46
N VAL A 110 3.35 12.03 4.80
CA VAL A 110 3.21 10.85 5.67
C VAL A 110 1.87 10.14 5.47
N ILE A 111 0.76 10.88 5.42
CA ILE A 111 -0.58 10.31 5.20
C ILE A 111 -0.64 9.64 3.83
N LEU A 112 -0.09 10.27 2.79
CA LEU A 112 -0.07 9.71 1.45
C LEU A 112 0.78 8.43 1.39
N LEU A 113 1.92 8.39 2.09
CA LEU A 113 2.73 7.18 2.22
C LEU A 113 1.97 6.05 2.93
N ILE A 114 1.25 6.36 4.01
CA ILE A 114 0.41 5.39 4.72
C ILE A 114 -0.69 4.85 3.80
N ILE A 115 -1.36 5.70 3.02
CA ILE A 115 -2.38 5.28 2.05
C ILE A 115 -1.78 4.32 1.02
N ILE A 116 -0.59 4.59 0.50
CA ILE A 116 0.09 3.71 -0.46
C ILE A 116 0.39 2.35 0.17
N VAL A 117 0.91 2.33 1.40
CA VAL A 117 1.18 1.09 2.16
C VAL A 117 -0.11 0.28 2.36
N LEU A 118 -1.19 0.92 2.79
CA LEU A 118 -2.47 0.25 3.01
C LEU A 118 -3.10 -0.25 1.71
N ALA A 119 -3.04 0.54 0.63
CA ALA A 119 -3.54 0.15 -0.67
C ALA A 119 -2.77 -1.05 -1.23
N ALA A 120 -1.43 -1.04 -1.11
CA ALA A 120 -0.60 -2.17 -1.50
C ALA A 120 -0.91 -3.42 -0.66
N ALA A 121 -1.05 -3.28 0.66
CA ALA A 121 -1.38 -4.38 1.56
C ALA A 121 -2.73 -4.99 1.19
N GLY A 122 -3.75 -4.15 0.99
CA GLY A 122 -5.08 -4.58 0.57
C GLY A 122 -5.06 -5.30 -0.79
N SER A 123 -4.25 -4.82 -1.74
CA SER A 123 -4.14 -5.46 -3.06
C SER A 123 -3.46 -6.82 -3.05
N VAL A 124 -2.49 -7.04 -2.15
CA VAL A 124 -1.73 -8.30 -2.08
C VAL A 124 -2.39 -9.32 -1.17
N VAL A 125 -2.89 -8.88 -0.01
CA VAL A 125 -3.66 -9.75 0.89
C VAL A 125 -5.01 -10.10 0.25
N GLY A 126 -5.64 -9.15 -0.45
CA GLY A 126 -6.88 -9.35 -1.21
C GLY A 126 -6.80 -10.48 -2.23
N LYS A 127 -5.68 -10.57 -2.96
CA LYS A 127 -5.44 -11.67 -3.92
C LYS A 127 -5.39 -13.05 -3.25
N LYS A 128 -4.94 -13.12 -2.00
CA LYS A 128 -4.83 -14.38 -1.24
C LYS A 128 -6.15 -14.81 -0.60
N VAL A 129 -7.04 -13.86 -0.28
CA VAL A 129 -8.44 -14.15 0.08
C VAL A 129 -9.33 -14.28 -1.17
N GLY A 130 -8.75 -14.16 -2.37
CA GLY A 130 -9.37 -14.31 -3.68
C GLY A 130 -10.20 -15.58 -3.93
N PRO A 131 -9.94 -16.75 -3.30
CA PRO A 131 -10.86 -17.89 -3.39
C PRO A 131 -12.25 -17.59 -2.83
N TYR A 132 -12.39 -16.54 -2.02
CA TYR A 132 -13.66 -16.03 -1.55
C TYR A 132 -14.03 -14.73 -2.28
N VAL A 133 -13.10 -14.05 -2.94
CA VAL A 133 -13.32 -12.76 -3.63
C VAL A 133 -12.99 -12.91 -5.11
N GLY A 134 -13.85 -13.63 -5.83
CA GLY A 134 -14.24 -13.39 -7.23
C GLY A 134 -13.24 -13.43 -8.39
N ASP A 135 -11.92 -13.55 -8.19
CA ASP A 135 -10.94 -13.37 -9.27
C ASP A 135 -10.21 -14.64 -9.74
N THR A 136 -10.50 -15.81 -9.15
CA THR A 136 -10.01 -17.09 -9.69
C THR A 136 -11.16 -17.83 -10.38
N PRO A 137 -11.05 -18.16 -11.69
CA PRO A 137 -11.95 -19.11 -12.31
C PRO A 137 -11.99 -20.40 -11.46
N PRO A 138 -13.16 -21.04 -11.31
CA PRO A 138 -13.24 -22.34 -10.62
C PRO A 138 -12.19 -23.29 -11.20
N PRO A 139 -11.54 -24.13 -10.39
CA PRO A 139 -10.56 -25.09 -10.88
C PRO A 139 -11.17 -25.92 -12.03
N GLU A 140 -10.53 -25.90 -13.19
CA GLU A 140 -10.90 -26.76 -14.32
C GLU A 140 -10.79 -28.22 -13.86
N GLY A 141 -11.94 -28.87 -13.61
CA GLY A 141 -11.99 -30.29 -13.28
C GLY A 141 -13.07 -30.74 -12.29
N GLY A 142 -13.88 -29.85 -11.74
CA GLY A 142 -15.03 -30.21 -10.90
C GLY A 142 -16.37 -29.98 -11.60
N ASN A 143 -17.12 -31.05 -11.85
CA ASN A 143 -18.41 -31.08 -12.55
C ASN A 143 -19.37 -29.91 -12.20
N PRO A 144 -19.64 -28.96 -13.13
CA PRO A 144 -20.64 -27.92 -12.99
C PRO A 144 -21.97 -28.46 -13.51
N ILE A 145 -22.57 -29.43 -12.82
CA ILE A 145 -23.88 -29.93 -13.25
C ILE A 145 -24.93 -28.94 -12.75
N SER A 146 -25.36 -28.08 -13.68
CA SER A 146 -26.76 -27.73 -13.99
C SER A 146 -27.34 -26.33 -13.76
N ASP A 147 -26.66 -25.32 -13.19
CA ASP A 147 -27.33 -24.01 -12.98
C ASP A 147 -26.71 -22.76 -13.64
N LEU A 148 -25.61 -22.85 -14.40
CA LEU A 148 -25.02 -21.68 -15.08
C LEU A 148 -25.54 -21.43 -16.51
N ARG A 149 -26.50 -22.21 -16.98
CA ARG A 149 -26.99 -22.13 -18.36
C ARG A 149 -28.23 -21.27 -18.53
N ASN A 150 -28.36 -20.12 -17.84
CA ASN A 150 -29.21 -18.99 -18.28
C ASN A 150 -29.18 -17.83 -17.25
N SER A 151 -28.18 -16.93 -17.28
CA SER A 151 -28.32 -15.52 -16.85
C SER A 151 -27.06 -14.74 -17.18
N GLY A 152 -27.11 -14.02 -18.31
CA GLY A 152 -26.56 -12.68 -18.48
C GLY A 152 -25.06 -12.48 -18.29
N ALA A 153 -24.39 -12.04 -19.35
CA ALA A 153 -23.12 -11.34 -19.28
C ALA A 153 -23.11 -10.27 -18.17
N GLY A 154 -22.12 -10.29 -17.27
CA GLY A 154 -21.88 -9.17 -16.36
C GLY A 154 -21.15 -9.53 -15.06
N ASP A 155 -19.94 -8.98 -14.95
CA ASP A 155 -19.26 -8.57 -13.71
C ASP A 155 -18.53 -9.62 -12.86
N ALA A 156 -17.21 -9.54 -12.91
CA ALA A 156 -16.31 -10.07 -11.89
C ALA A 156 -16.64 -9.40 -10.55
N GLY A 157 -17.35 -10.14 -9.68
CA GLY A 157 -17.83 -9.64 -8.39
C GLY A 157 -19.29 -9.94 -8.06
N SER A 158 -20.03 -10.63 -8.93
CA SER A 158 -21.41 -11.04 -8.63
C SER A 158 -21.48 -12.06 -7.50
N THR A 159 -22.07 -11.66 -6.35
CA THR A 159 -22.44 -12.54 -5.22
C THR A 159 -23.76 -13.26 -5.44
N ALA A 160 -24.29 -13.26 -6.68
CA ALA A 160 -25.51 -13.97 -7.05
C ALA A 160 -25.22 -15.43 -7.42
N THR A 161 -24.59 -16.18 -6.51
CA THR A 161 -24.51 -17.66 -6.57
C THR A 161 -25.33 -18.27 -5.43
N SER A 162 -25.79 -19.51 -5.58
CA SER A 162 -26.67 -20.21 -4.62
C SER A 162 -25.97 -20.63 -3.32
N ASP A 163 -24.66 -20.50 -3.23
CA ASP A 163 -23.87 -20.85 -2.04
C ASP A 163 -23.72 -19.68 -1.05
N ILE A 164 -24.61 -19.65 -0.05
CA ILE A 164 -24.65 -18.64 1.03
C ILE A 164 -23.31 -18.56 1.78
N SER A 165 -22.65 -19.69 2.04
CA SER A 165 -21.36 -19.72 2.77
C SER A 165 -20.23 -19.09 1.98
N TYR A 166 -20.22 -19.27 0.65
CA TYR A 166 -19.25 -18.64 -0.25
C TYR A 166 -19.51 -17.13 -0.34
N ASN A 167 -20.76 -16.70 -0.52
CA ASN A 167 -21.13 -15.29 -0.60
C ASN A 167 -20.91 -14.50 0.70
N ALA A 168 -21.15 -15.14 1.85
CA ALA A 168 -20.89 -14.54 3.14
C ALA A 168 -19.38 -14.34 3.36
N GLY A 169 -18.57 -15.36 3.04
CA GLY A 169 -17.11 -15.24 3.05
C GLY A 169 -16.62 -14.16 2.08
N ALA A 170 -17.16 -14.15 0.86
CA ALA A 170 -16.85 -13.17 -0.17
C ALA A 170 -17.10 -11.74 0.27
N THR A 171 -18.25 -11.49 0.89
CA THR A 171 -18.67 -10.16 1.32
C THR A 171 -17.84 -9.68 2.49
N ILE A 172 -17.60 -10.52 3.51
CA ILE A 172 -16.87 -10.13 4.72
C ILE A 172 -15.39 -9.92 4.42
N PHE A 173 -14.78 -10.74 3.56
CA PHE A 173 -13.36 -10.61 3.19
C PHE A 173 -13.13 -9.73 1.96
N HIS A 174 -14.15 -9.05 1.45
CA HIS A 174 -14.00 -8.11 0.34
C HIS A 174 -13.16 -6.89 0.76
N PRO A 175 -12.10 -6.50 0.03
CA PRO A 175 -11.22 -5.38 0.43
C PRO A 175 -11.95 -4.06 0.70
N LYS A 176 -13.00 -3.76 -0.10
CA LYS A 176 -13.86 -2.58 0.09
C LYS A 176 -14.69 -2.64 1.38
N VAL A 177 -15.19 -3.83 1.74
CA VAL A 177 -15.98 -4.03 2.97
C VAL A 177 -15.07 -3.99 4.19
N LEU A 178 -13.89 -4.62 4.13
CA LEU A 178 -12.86 -4.51 5.17
C LEU A 178 -12.44 -3.05 5.41
N GLY A 179 -12.24 -2.29 4.32
CA GLY A 179 -11.95 -0.86 4.38
C GLY A 179 -13.06 -0.04 5.05
N MET A 180 -14.33 -0.30 4.70
CA MET A 180 -15.47 0.36 5.35
C MET A 180 -15.57 0.01 6.83
N ILE A 181 -15.41 -1.27 7.20
CA ILE A 181 -15.43 -1.72 8.60
C ILE A 181 -14.30 -1.04 9.39
N LEU A 182 -13.10 -0.94 8.82
CA LEU A 182 -11.97 -0.28 9.45
C LEU A 182 -12.23 1.21 9.69
N ILE A 183 -12.75 1.93 8.69
CA ILE A 183 -13.10 3.36 8.83
C ILE A 183 -14.17 3.54 9.90
N PHE A 184 -15.15 2.65 9.95
CA PHE A 184 -16.20 2.65 10.96
C PHE A 184 -15.64 2.44 12.38
N LEU A 185 -14.71 1.49 12.57
CA LEU A 185 -14.04 1.26 13.85
C LEU A 185 -13.17 2.44 14.29
N ILE A 186 -12.47 3.08 13.36
CA ILE A 186 -11.70 4.30 13.64
C ILE A 186 -12.64 5.43 14.07
N GLY A 187 -13.76 5.60 13.37
CA GLY A 187 -14.79 6.58 13.71
C GLY A 187 -15.38 6.35 15.11
N LEU A 188 -15.72 5.11 15.46
CA LEU A 188 -16.21 4.75 16.80
C LEU A 188 -15.17 5.03 17.88
N SER A 189 -13.91 4.71 17.63
CA SER A 189 -12.81 4.96 18.57
C SER A 189 -12.57 6.46 18.76
N ALA A 190 -12.63 7.25 17.68
CA ALA A 190 -12.51 8.70 17.73
C ALA A 190 -13.66 9.34 18.52
N VAL A 191 -14.90 8.91 18.29
CA VAL A 191 -16.07 9.37 19.05
C VAL A 191 -15.96 8.98 20.53
N GLY A 192 -15.52 7.76 20.84
CA GLY A 192 -15.28 7.33 22.22
C GLY A 192 -14.24 8.18 22.95
N LEU A 193 -13.15 8.55 22.26
CA LEU A 193 -12.10 9.41 22.81
C LEU A 193 -12.54 10.88 22.95
N LEU A 194 -13.36 11.39 22.03
CA LEU A 194 -13.94 12.74 22.08
C LEU A 194 -15.08 12.86 23.08
N SER A 195 -15.84 11.79 23.28
CA SER A 195 -16.95 11.73 24.24
C SER A 195 -16.48 11.37 25.66
N GLY A 196 -15.21 10.97 25.81
CA GLY A 196 -14.52 10.80 27.09
C GLY A 196 -14.46 12.11 27.86
N LYS A 197 -15.45 12.32 28.72
CA LYS A 197 -15.65 13.50 29.55
C LYS A 197 -14.38 13.88 30.34
N SER A 198 -13.86 15.07 30.04
CA SER A 198 -12.87 15.78 30.85
C SER A 198 -13.51 16.12 32.21
N TYR A 199 -13.24 15.30 33.23
CA TYR A 199 -13.44 15.66 34.62
C TYR A 199 -12.10 16.12 35.17
N ILE A 200 -11.83 17.42 35.06
CA ILE A 200 -10.88 18.10 35.94
C ILE A 200 -11.69 18.43 37.21
N PRO A 201 -11.51 17.72 38.34
CA PRO A 201 -11.95 18.24 39.63
C PRO A 201 -11.06 19.45 39.97
N LYS A 202 -11.74 20.51 40.44
CA LYS A 202 -11.26 21.86 40.78
C LYS A 202 -9.79 22.01 41.16
#